data_AF-A0AAD8WIU6-F1
#
_entry.id   AF-A0AAD8WIU6-F1
#
_cell.length_a   1.000
_cell.length_b   1.000
_cell.length_c   1.000
_cell.angle_alpha   90.00
_cell.angle_beta   90.00
_cell.angle_gamma   90.00
#
_symmetry.space_group_name_H-M   'P 1'
#
loop_
_entity.id
_entity.type
_entity.pdbx_description
1 polymer ?
#
loop_
_entity_poly.entity_id
_entity_poly.type
_entity_poly.pdbx_seq_one_letter_code
_entity_poly.pdbx_strand_id
1 'polypeptide(L)'
;MANSEYEYVKRGFEFDRRLPASNWIVVRIDGCHFHRFSKMHGFEKPNDERALNLMNACATSMLEKFPDIVFAYGVSDEYSFVFREETEFYQRRESKILSLCVSYFTSLYGMKWKDFFPNNDLREPAYFDGRVVCYPNMKTIRDYLAWRQVDCHINNQYNTCFWMLVKSGKTEKEAQQILKGTFSKDKNELLLQQFQVNYNDEPAMFRKGSSVYRDKVKRKVKTDDYGNPIKRTQMAITVSNFDIIGPEFWEKHQYILREEKYRYEYVKKFDNIPRLPCSNWTVVRISACQFDQFSLIHSFDKPNDETALRLMNASASLTMEQFPDIIFGYGFSNEYSFVLQENTELYQRDERLILSSLSSCFTSFYMMKWKEYFPSKELVQPPRFEAEFLCYPKPKIVCDYLSWRQAECHNRNQYNTCFWMLVKSGESEDKANEILKDTLSKDKNELLFQRFQMNYNNEPAMFRKGSCAYRQKVGEFAEVGPSEDVARDGWDVAVAHVDMGPDFWRKHPYIFNR
;
A
#
# COMPACT_ATOMS: atom_id res chain seq x y z
N MET A 1 -22.12 -10.91 -12.33
CA MET A 1 -21.68 -11.81 -11.24
C MET A 1 -22.30 -11.32 -9.94
N ALA A 2 -22.87 -12.22 -9.14
CA ALA A 2 -23.68 -11.88 -7.97
C ALA A 2 -22.81 -11.36 -6.81
N ASN A 3 -22.62 -10.05 -6.72
CA ASN A 3 -22.20 -9.43 -5.46
C ASN A 3 -23.43 -9.37 -4.56
N SER A 4 -23.51 -10.34 -3.63
CA SER A 4 -24.60 -10.43 -2.66
C SER A 4 -24.71 -9.13 -1.85
N GLU A 5 -25.92 -8.80 -1.39
CA GLU A 5 -26.19 -7.66 -0.50
C GLU A 5 -25.33 -7.64 0.78
N TYR A 6 -24.66 -8.75 1.11
CA TYR A 6 -23.81 -8.92 2.29
C TYR A 6 -22.32 -8.59 2.06
N GLU A 7 -21.88 -8.30 0.83
CA GLU A 7 -20.44 -8.09 0.53
C GLU A 7 -19.86 -6.84 1.23
N TYR A 8 -20.71 -5.88 1.60
CA TYR A 8 -20.29 -4.69 2.36
C TYR A 8 -19.63 -5.06 3.70
N VAL A 9 -19.97 -6.21 4.30
CA VAL A 9 -19.38 -6.65 5.57
C VAL A 9 -17.88 -6.92 5.39
N LYS A 10 -17.51 -7.59 4.29
CA LYS A 10 -16.11 -7.86 3.95
C LYS A 10 -15.34 -6.57 3.65
N ARG A 11 -15.94 -5.65 2.88
CA ARG A 11 -15.25 -4.41 2.46
C ARG A 11 -15.16 -3.36 3.57
N GLY A 12 -16.16 -3.30 4.44
CA GLY A 12 -16.29 -2.25 5.46
C GLY A 12 -15.68 -2.58 6.81
N PHE A 13 -15.53 -3.87 7.17
CA PHE A 13 -15.16 -4.26 8.54
C PHE A 13 -13.92 -5.14 8.65
N GLU A 14 -13.40 -5.71 7.55
CA GLU A 14 -12.11 -6.41 7.59
C GLU A 14 -10.94 -5.42 7.53
N PHE A 15 -10.09 -5.43 8.56
CA PHE A 15 -8.87 -4.62 8.58
C PHE A 15 -7.69 -5.39 7.99
N ASP A 16 -7.22 -4.97 6.80
CA ASP A 16 -6.03 -5.53 6.16
C ASP A 16 -4.76 -4.73 6.54
N ARG A 17 -4.26 -4.91 7.77
CA ARG A 17 -3.04 -4.23 8.22
C ARG A 17 -1.80 -4.81 7.54
N ARG A 18 -1.22 -4.03 6.63
CA ARG A 18 0.05 -4.34 5.96
C ARG A 18 1.21 -3.73 6.72
N LEU A 19 2.24 -4.54 6.96
CA LEU A 19 3.45 -4.11 7.63
C LEU A 19 4.27 -3.21 6.69
N PRO A 20 4.94 -2.16 7.20
CA PRO A 20 5.71 -1.24 6.36
C PRO A 20 6.75 -1.99 5.51
N ALA A 21 6.94 -1.56 4.26
CA ALA A 21 7.99 -2.06 3.39
C ALA A 21 9.38 -1.75 3.97
N SER A 22 10.40 -2.49 3.53
CA SER A 22 11.81 -2.28 3.94
C SER A 22 12.08 -2.43 5.45
N ASN A 23 11.17 -3.07 6.18
CA ASN A 23 11.39 -3.41 7.57
C ASN A 23 11.67 -4.90 7.69
N TRP A 24 12.62 -5.24 8.55
CA TRP A 24 12.76 -6.58 9.10
C TRP A 24 11.50 -6.91 9.88
N ILE A 25 10.92 -8.07 9.62
CA ILE A 25 9.72 -8.54 10.33
C ILE A 25 10.17 -9.61 11.32
N VAL A 26 9.90 -9.39 12.60
CA VAL A 26 10.09 -10.40 13.64
C VAL A 26 8.74 -10.89 14.09
N VAL A 27 8.51 -12.19 13.94
CA VAL A 27 7.39 -12.87 14.57
C VAL A 27 7.92 -13.51 15.85
N ARG A 28 7.52 -13.00 17.01
CA ARG A 28 7.82 -13.65 18.29
C ARG A 28 6.62 -14.47 18.71
N ILE A 29 6.88 -15.75 19.00
CA ILE A 29 5.92 -16.73 19.49
C ILE A 29 6.28 -17.03 20.95
N ASP A 30 5.28 -17.13 21.83
CA ASP A 30 5.46 -17.35 23.27
C ASP A 30 4.45 -18.40 23.78
N GLY A 31 4.89 -19.25 24.70
CA GLY A 31 4.08 -20.33 25.25
C GLY A 31 2.99 -19.83 26.19
N CYS A 32 1.72 -20.03 25.85
CA CYS A 32 0.64 -19.57 26.71
C CYS A 32 0.55 -20.42 28.00
N HIS A 33 0.61 -19.75 29.15
CA HIS A 33 0.52 -20.39 30.47
C HIS A 33 1.52 -21.55 30.65
N PHE A 34 2.71 -21.42 30.05
CA PHE A 34 3.69 -22.50 29.97
C PHE A 34 4.25 -22.93 31.34
N HIS A 35 4.17 -22.07 32.36
CA HIS A 35 4.46 -22.46 33.73
C HIS A 35 3.56 -23.62 34.20
N ARG A 36 2.24 -23.53 33.99
CA ARG A 36 1.28 -24.60 34.29
C ARG A 36 1.53 -25.82 33.40
N PHE A 37 1.77 -25.60 32.11
CA PHE A 37 2.05 -26.67 31.14
C PHE A 37 3.28 -27.50 31.55
N SER A 38 4.38 -26.83 31.89
CA SER A 38 5.63 -27.46 32.30
C SER A 38 5.48 -28.26 33.60
N LYS A 39 4.70 -27.75 34.57
CA LYS A 39 4.41 -28.47 35.82
C LYS A 39 3.56 -29.70 35.58
N MET A 40 2.53 -29.60 34.73
CA MET A 40 1.62 -30.70 34.40
C MET A 40 2.36 -31.86 33.71
N HIS A 41 3.29 -31.54 32.83
CA HIS A 41 4.08 -32.52 32.07
C HIS A 41 5.40 -32.89 32.75
N GLY A 42 5.66 -32.41 33.97
CA GLY A 42 6.83 -32.82 34.77
C GLY A 42 8.17 -32.42 34.16
N PHE A 43 8.26 -31.21 33.61
CA PHE A 43 9.51 -30.71 33.04
C PHE A 43 10.59 -30.57 34.12
N GLU A 44 11.81 -30.92 33.75
CA GLU A 44 12.98 -30.72 34.59
C GLU A 44 13.22 -29.22 34.86
N LYS A 45 13.70 -28.92 36.07
CA LYS A 45 14.02 -27.57 36.51
C LYS A 45 15.51 -27.48 36.87
N PRO A 46 16.22 -26.39 36.50
CA PRO A 46 15.69 -25.15 35.91
C PRO A 46 15.31 -25.26 34.43
N ASN A 47 15.94 -26.17 33.68
CA ASN A 47 15.74 -26.34 32.24
C ASN A 47 15.47 -27.81 31.91
N ASP A 48 14.58 -28.07 30.95
CA ASP A 48 14.34 -29.40 30.40
C ASP A 48 14.90 -29.45 28.97
N GLU A 49 15.96 -30.24 28.77
CA GLU A 49 16.64 -30.35 27.50
C GLU A 49 15.71 -30.88 26.39
N ARG A 50 14.79 -31.80 26.72
CA ARG A 50 13.85 -32.38 25.77
C ARG A 50 12.87 -31.33 25.26
N ALA A 51 12.37 -30.50 26.17
CA ALA A 51 11.46 -29.40 25.83
C ALA A 51 12.14 -28.38 24.90
N LEU A 52 13.38 -28.00 25.21
CA LEU A 52 14.15 -27.05 24.39
C LEU A 52 14.48 -27.63 23.02
N ASN A 53 14.87 -28.92 22.96
CA ASN A 53 15.13 -29.59 21.69
C ASN A 53 13.87 -29.75 20.84
N LEU A 54 12.69 -29.97 21.45
CA LEU A 54 11.41 -29.93 20.75
C LEU A 54 11.13 -28.55 20.15
N MET A 55 11.35 -27.46 20.90
CA MET A 55 11.24 -26.09 20.40
C MET A 55 12.20 -25.84 19.23
N ASN A 56 13.46 -26.26 19.34
CA ASN A 56 14.48 -26.14 18.28
C ASN A 56 14.08 -26.93 17.01
N ALA A 57 13.50 -28.12 17.18
CA ALA A 57 13.03 -28.93 16.06
C ALA A 57 11.84 -28.28 15.34
N CYS A 58 10.92 -27.65 16.09
CA CYS A 58 9.83 -26.87 15.51
C CYS A 58 10.37 -25.65 14.74
N ALA A 59 11.34 -24.93 15.30
CA ALA A 59 11.97 -23.80 14.64
C ALA A 59 12.76 -24.20 13.38
N THR A 60 13.41 -25.35 13.40
CA THR A 60 14.06 -25.92 12.20
C THR A 60 13.03 -26.14 11.10
N SER A 61 11.91 -26.79 11.40
CA SER A 61 10.83 -27.00 10.44
C SER A 61 10.13 -25.70 9.99
N MET A 62 10.12 -24.65 10.80
CA MET A 62 9.69 -23.31 10.38
C MET A 62 10.59 -22.75 9.27
N LEU A 63 11.92 -22.84 9.43
CA LEU A 63 12.87 -22.40 8.40
C LEU A 63 12.81 -23.27 7.15
N GLU A 64 12.53 -24.57 7.28
CA GLU A 64 12.30 -25.44 6.11
C GLU A 64 11.06 -25.00 5.32
N LYS A 65 9.97 -24.70 6.02
CA LYS A 65 8.68 -24.36 5.41
C LYS A 65 8.62 -22.94 4.85
N PHE A 66 9.28 -21.99 5.51
CA PHE A 66 9.24 -20.57 5.18
C PHE A 66 10.65 -20.05 4.82
N PRO A 67 11.02 -20.08 3.52
CA PRO A 67 12.32 -19.60 3.03
C PRO A 67 12.62 -18.14 3.35
N ASP A 68 11.59 -17.34 3.62
CA ASP A 68 11.68 -15.93 3.99
C ASP A 68 12.24 -15.70 5.38
N ILE A 69 12.15 -16.69 6.28
CA ILE A 69 12.78 -16.65 7.59
C ILE A 69 14.28 -16.88 7.41
N VAL A 70 15.10 -15.88 7.71
CA VAL A 70 16.56 -15.93 7.54
C VAL A 70 17.28 -16.34 8.82
N PHE A 71 16.69 -16.04 9.97
CA PHE A 71 17.27 -16.30 11.28
C PHE A 71 16.14 -16.55 12.29
N ALA A 72 16.37 -17.42 13.26
CA ALA A 72 15.47 -17.57 14.38
C ALA A 72 16.25 -17.77 15.68
N TYR A 73 15.74 -17.19 16.76
CA TYR A 73 16.34 -17.28 18.09
C TYR A 73 15.31 -17.73 19.12
N GLY A 74 15.63 -18.78 19.89
CA GLY A 74 14.75 -19.36 20.89
C GLY A 74 15.39 -19.37 22.29
N VAL A 75 14.56 -19.10 23.29
CA VAL A 75 14.89 -19.19 24.71
C VAL A 75 13.64 -19.61 25.49
N SER A 76 13.79 -20.52 26.46
CA SER A 76 12.66 -21.02 27.25
C SER A 76 11.52 -21.54 26.35
N ASP A 77 10.36 -20.93 26.47
CA ASP A 77 9.10 -21.17 25.77
C ASP A 77 8.82 -20.14 24.66
N GLU A 78 9.77 -19.24 24.38
CA GLU A 78 9.67 -18.25 23.29
C GLU A 78 10.59 -18.55 22.10
N TYR A 79 10.14 -18.17 20.91
CA TYR A 79 10.93 -18.19 19.68
C TYR A 79 10.67 -16.94 18.84
N SER A 80 11.74 -16.30 18.36
CA SER A 80 11.70 -15.16 17.45
C SER A 80 12.11 -15.59 16.05
N PHE A 81 11.27 -15.36 15.05
CA PHE A 81 11.54 -15.65 13.64
C PHE A 81 11.74 -14.35 12.88
N VAL A 82 12.94 -14.16 12.33
CA VAL A 82 13.33 -12.98 11.56
C VAL A 82 13.13 -13.27 10.08
N PHE A 83 12.18 -12.57 9.47
CA PHE A 83 12.00 -12.55 8.03
C PHE A 83 12.94 -11.53 7.38
N ARG A 84 13.44 -11.85 6.17
CA ARG A 84 14.22 -10.88 5.37
C ARG A 84 13.44 -9.60 5.14
N GLU A 85 14.17 -8.49 5.06
CA GLU A 85 13.63 -7.14 4.90
C GLU A 85 12.69 -7.01 3.67
N GLU A 86 13.07 -7.66 2.56
CA GLU A 86 12.40 -7.67 1.25
C GLU A 86 11.19 -8.60 1.17
N THR A 87 10.82 -9.29 2.25
CA THR A 87 9.77 -10.32 2.16
C THR A 87 8.44 -9.72 1.65
N GLU A 88 7.86 -10.37 0.65
CA GLU A 88 6.50 -10.11 0.17
C GLU A 88 5.54 -11.21 0.63
N PHE A 89 5.95 -11.99 1.64
CA PHE A 89 5.18 -13.12 2.15
C PHE A 89 3.77 -12.66 2.54
N TYR A 90 2.77 -13.21 1.84
CA TYR A 90 1.36 -12.82 1.96
C TYR A 90 1.08 -11.31 1.83
N GLN A 91 1.82 -10.59 0.99
CA GLN A 91 1.71 -9.13 0.82
C GLN A 91 1.92 -8.36 2.13
N ARG A 92 2.78 -8.90 3.01
CA ARG A 92 3.12 -8.30 4.30
C ARG A 92 1.92 -8.08 5.24
N ARG A 93 0.83 -8.85 5.06
CA ARG A 93 -0.35 -8.78 5.92
C ARG A 93 -0.05 -9.34 7.30
N GLU A 94 -0.07 -8.49 8.32
CA GLU A 94 0.30 -8.83 9.70
C GLU A 94 -0.47 -10.05 10.21
N SER A 95 -1.79 -10.05 10.05
CA SER A 95 -2.67 -11.12 10.50
C SER A 95 -2.33 -12.47 9.88
N LYS A 96 -1.96 -12.50 8.58
CA LYS A 96 -1.59 -13.73 7.87
C LYS A 96 -0.22 -14.23 8.30
N ILE A 97 0.78 -13.36 8.36
CA ILE A 97 2.12 -13.73 8.80
C ILE A 97 2.07 -14.31 10.21
N LEU A 98 1.40 -13.61 11.13
CA LEU A 98 1.27 -14.02 12.52
C LEU A 98 0.53 -15.35 12.67
N SER A 99 -0.70 -15.44 12.14
CA SER A 99 -1.53 -16.64 12.32
C SER A 99 -0.90 -17.88 11.69
N LEU A 100 -0.24 -17.77 10.53
CA LEU A 100 0.43 -18.89 9.89
C LEU A 100 1.66 -19.36 10.67
N CYS A 101 2.48 -18.45 11.20
CA CYS A 101 3.63 -18.82 12.02
C CYS A 101 3.18 -19.51 13.33
N VAL A 102 2.22 -18.91 14.05
CA VAL A 102 1.73 -19.44 15.33
C VAL A 102 1.03 -20.78 15.14
N SER A 103 0.10 -20.90 14.18
CA SER A 103 -0.63 -22.15 13.95
C SER A 103 0.28 -23.29 13.48
N TYR A 104 1.24 -23.00 12.59
CA TYR A 104 2.18 -24.00 12.12
C TYR A 104 3.14 -24.45 13.23
N PHE A 105 3.68 -23.51 14.02
CA PHE A 105 4.54 -23.84 15.16
C PHE A 105 3.79 -24.68 16.21
N THR A 106 2.56 -24.29 16.55
CA THR A 106 1.69 -25.02 17.49
C THR A 106 1.43 -26.45 17.02
N SER A 107 1.11 -26.62 15.73
CA SER A 107 0.85 -27.94 15.13
C SER A 107 2.11 -28.82 15.17
N LEU A 108 3.26 -28.26 14.82
CA LEU A 108 4.55 -28.96 14.87
C LEU A 108 4.91 -29.40 16.29
N TYR A 109 4.66 -28.56 17.29
CA TYR A 109 4.94 -28.87 18.69
C TYR A 109 4.17 -30.11 19.15
N GLY A 110 2.86 -30.18 18.83
CA GLY A 110 2.04 -31.35 19.12
C GLY A 110 2.46 -32.60 18.32
N MET A 111 2.72 -32.44 17.02
CA MET A 111 3.10 -33.56 16.15
C MET A 111 4.45 -34.18 16.52
N LYS A 112 5.42 -33.35 16.91
CA LYS A 112 6.78 -33.79 17.28
C LYS A 112 6.90 -34.18 18.75
N TRP A 113 5.86 -33.97 19.57
CA TRP A 113 5.92 -34.21 21.01
C TRP A 113 6.46 -35.61 21.36
N LYS A 114 5.95 -36.65 20.69
CA LYS A 114 6.33 -38.04 20.95
C LYS A 114 7.78 -38.37 20.59
N ASP A 115 8.41 -37.61 19.70
CA ASP A 115 9.81 -37.77 19.35
C ASP A 115 10.74 -37.40 20.53
N PHE A 116 10.30 -36.49 21.40
CA PHE A 116 11.07 -35.98 22.55
C PHE A 116 10.54 -36.46 23.91
N PHE A 117 9.25 -36.80 23.97
CA PHE A 117 8.56 -37.28 25.15
C PHE A 117 7.83 -38.61 24.87
N PRO A 118 8.54 -39.70 24.56
CA PRO A 118 7.91 -40.97 24.16
C PRO A 118 6.99 -41.53 25.25
N ASN A 119 7.42 -41.42 26.51
CA ASN A 119 6.73 -41.96 27.69
C ASN A 119 5.79 -40.98 28.39
N ASN A 120 5.59 -39.77 27.84
CA ASN A 120 4.69 -38.78 28.40
C ASN A 120 3.66 -38.41 27.35
N ASP A 121 2.39 -38.72 27.60
CA ASP A 121 1.31 -38.29 26.71
C ASP A 121 1.06 -36.79 26.87
N LEU A 122 0.73 -36.14 25.76
CA LEU A 122 0.33 -34.74 25.77
C LEU A 122 -1.06 -34.65 26.41
N ARG A 123 -1.13 -34.20 27.66
CA ARG A 123 -2.37 -34.17 28.46
C ARG A 123 -3.25 -32.99 28.09
N GLU A 124 -2.63 -31.88 27.68
CA GLU A 124 -3.30 -30.65 27.25
C GLU A 124 -2.58 -30.15 25.99
N PRO A 125 -3.30 -29.67 24.96
CA PRO A 125 -2.65 -29.09 23.79
C PRO A 125 -1.83 -27.87 24.20
N ALA A 126 -0.55 -27.84 23.80
CA ALA A 126 0.21 -26.60 23.85
C ALA A 126 -0.41 -25.61 22.86
N TYR A 127 -0.48 -24.34 23.26
CA TYR A 127 -0.86 -23.25 22.38
C TYR A 127 0.03 -22.05 22.68
N PHE A 128 0.21 -21.22 21.66
CA PHE A 128 1.17 -20.14 21.69
C PHE A 128 0.48 -18.82 21.35
N ASP A 129 0.90 -17.75 22.00
CA ASP A 129 0.63 -16.41 21.52
C ASP A 129 1.68 -16.04 20.48
N GLY A 130 1.42 -14.95 19.76
CA GLY A 130 2.50 -14.32 19.03
C GLY A 130 2.23 -12.87 18.76
N ARG A 131 3.30 -12.16 18.42
CA ARG A 131 3.25 -10.76 18.03
C ARG A 131 4.21 -10.51 16.88
N VAL A 132 3.89 -9.51 16.08
CA VAL A 132 4.75 -9.05 14.99
C VAL A 132 5.36 -7.72 15.36
N VAL A 133 6.67 -7.60 15.16
CA VAL A 133 7.42 -6.37 15.39
C VAL A 133 8.23 -6.04 14.14
N CYS A 134 8.23 -4.78 13.74
CA CYS A 134 8.99 -4.30 12.59
C CYS A 134 10.22 -3.52 13.06
N TYR A 135 11.38 -3.86 12.51
CA TYR A 135 12.64 -3.17 12.76
C TYR A 135 13.15 -2.49 11.47
N PRO A 136 13.38 -1.17 11.48
CA PRO A 136 13.63 -0.41 10.26
C PRO A 136 15.05 -0.57 9.70
N ASN A 137 15.98 -1.16 10.44
CA ASN A 137 17.35 -1.35 9.97
C ASN A 137 18.07 -2.48 10.70
N MET A 138 19.19 -2.92 10.11
CA MET A 138 20.03 -4.01 10.61
C MET A 138 20.53 -3.79 12.06
N LYS A 139 20.78 -2.54 12.46
CA LYS A 139 21.21 -2.24 13.84
C LYS A 139 20.10 -2.60 14.83
N THR A 140 18.88 -2.11 14.58
CA THR A 140 17.74 -2.32 15.49
C THR A 140 17.34 -3.80 15.63
N ILE A 141 17.45 -4.61 14.56
CA ILE A 141 17.21 -6.06 14.66
C ILE A 141 18.33 -6.78 15.43
N ARG A 142 19.59 -6.36 15.28
CA ARG A 142 20.70 -6.91 16.08
C ARG A 142 20.55 -6.55 17.55
N ASP A 143 20.18 -5.31 17.86
CA ASP A 143 19.91 -4.86 19.23
C ASP A 143 18.75 -5.67 19.86
N TYR A 144 17.69 -5.97 19.08
CA TYR A 144 16.61 -6.85 19.53
C TYR A 144 17.11 -8.26 19.86
N LEU A 145 17.87 -8.90 18.97
CA LEU A 145 18.39 -10.25 19.17
C LEU A 145 19.37 -10.32 20.36
N ALA A 146 20.24 -9.32 20.49
CA ALA A 146 21.13 -9.17 21.63
C ALA A 146 20.33 -9.01 22.94
N TRP A 147 19.27 -8.19 22.93
CA TRP A 147 18.39 -8.03 24.08
C TRP A 147 17.73 -9.35 24.50
N ARG A 148 17.27 -10.17 23.55
CA ARG A 148 16.73 -11.51 23.85
C ARG A 148 17.78 -12.45 24.46
N GLN A 149 19.03 -12.39 23.99
CA GLN A 149 20.10 -13.22 24.57
C GLN A 149 20.57 -12.72 25.94
N VAL A 150 20.56 -11.42 26.19
CA VAL A 150 20.82 -10.87 27.53
C VAL A 150 19.74 -11.32 28.51
N ASP A 151 18.46 -11.27 28.10
CA ASP A 151 17.33 -11.76 28.89
C ASP A 151 17.45 -13.26 29.20
N CYS A 152 17.84 -14.07 28.20
CA CYS A 152 18.18 -15.49 28.38
C CYS A 152 19.23 -15.69 29.48
N HIS A 153 20.34 -14.94 29.42
CA HIS A 153 21.42 -15.08 30.38
C HIS A 153 20.97 -14.75 31.81
N ILE A 154 20.26 -13.63 31.98
CA ILE A 154 19.76 -13.16 33.28
C ILE A 154 18.77 -14.17 33.88
N ASN A 155 17.79 -14.61 33.07
CA ASN A 155 16.74 -15.52 33.52
C ASN A 155 17.30 -16.91 33.83
N ASN A 156 18.19 -17.44 33.00
CA ASN A 156 18.81 -18.73 33.26
C ASN A 156 19.66 -18.71 34.53
N GLN A 157 20.51 -17.68 34.73
CA GLN A 157 21.33 -17.58 35.94
C GLN A 157 20.46 -17.48 37.21
N TYR A 158 19.39 -16.68 37.17
CA TYR A 158 18.44 -16.58 38.27
C TYR A 158 17.74 -17.91 38.54
N ASN A 159 17.20 -18.55 37.50
CA ASN A 159 16.46 -19.81 37.62
C ASN A 159 17.35 -20.96 38.10
N THR A 160 18.60 -21.05 37.66
CA THR A 160 19.55 -22.04 38.16
C THR A 160 19.77 -21.87 39.65
N CYS A 161 20.04 -20.66 40.13
CA CYS A 161 20.18 -20.41 41.58
C CYS A 161 18.90 -20.74 42.34
N PHE A 162 17.75 -20.29 41.82
CA PHE A 162 16.46 -20.47 42.45
C PHE A 162 16.12 -21.95 42.62
N TRP A 163 16.24 -22.75 41.56
CA TRP A 163 15.91 -24.16 41.62
C TRP A 163 16.94 -24.99 42.39
N MET A 164 18.21 -24.58 42.44
CA MET A 164 19.20 -25.23 43.32
C MET A 164 18.88 -25.00 44.81
N LEU A 165 18.45 -23.78 45.18
CA LEU A 165 17.97 -23.48 46.53
C LEU A 165 16.70 -24.28 46.88
N VAL A 166 15.75 -24.38 45.96
CA VAL A 166 14.54 -25.17 46.18
C VAL A 166 14.87 -26.66 46.35
N LYS A 167 15.77 -27.19 45.51
CA LYS A 167 16.24 -28.59 45.61
C LYS A 167 17.05 -28.86 46.89
N SER A 168 17.67 -27.86 47.50
CA SER A 168 18.36 -27.99 48.79
C SER A 168 17.43 -27.95 50.00
N GLY A 169 16.11 -27.88 49.77
CA GLY A 169 15.09 -27.94 50.81
C GLY A 169 14.50 -26.58 51.21
N LYS A 170 14.88 -25.49 50.53
CA LYS A 170 14.23 -24.19 50.73
C LYS A 170 12.86 -24.15 50.07
N THR A 171 11.94 -23.40 50.64
CA THR A 171 10.68 -23.07 49.98
C THR A 171 10.91 -22.07 48.86
N GLU A 172 10.00 -22.03 47.87
CA GLU A 172 10.06 -21.05 46.76
C GLU A 172 10.12 -19.60 47.27
N LYS A 173 9.40 -19.28 48.36
CA LYS A 173 9.40 -17.95 48.99
C LYS A 173 10.77 -17.60 49.59
N GLU A 174 11.39 -18.55 50.27
CA GLU A 174 12.72 -18.36 50.86
C GLU A 174 13.77 -18.19 49.76
N ALA A 175 13.74 -19.03 48.72
CA ALA A 175 14.65 -18.92 47.58
C ALA A 175 14.52 -17.54 46.89
N GLN A 176 13.29 -17.05 46.69
CA GLN A 176 13.05 -15.72 46.14
C GLN A 176 13.61 -14.61 47.04
N GLN A 177 13.46 -14.74 48.36
CA GLN A 177 13.95 -13.75 49.33
C GLN A 177 15.48 -13.73 49.39
N ILE A 178 16.14 -14.89 49.29
CA ILE A 178 17.61 -15.01 49.24
C ILE A 178 18.17 -14.34 47.98
N LEU A 179 17.49 -14.53 46.84
CA LEU A 179 17.95 -13.96 45.56
C LEU A 179 17.55 -12.50 45.37
N LYS A 180 16.70 -11.94 46.23
CA LYS A 180 16.23 -10.57 46.13
C LYS A 180 17.39 -9.58 46.33
N GLY A 181 17.60 -8.71 45.35
CA GLY A 181 18.67 -7.69 45.39
C GLY A 181 20.06 -8.21 45.06
N THR A 182 20.21 -9.48 44.68
CA THR A 182 21.51 -10.05 44.30
C THR A 182 21.92 -9.62 42.90
N PHE A 183 23.22 -9.37 42.71
CA PHE A 183 23.84 -9.14 41.41
C PHE A 183 24.28 -10.46 40.76
N SER A 184 24.82 -10.39 39.54
CA SER A 184 25.28 -11.58 38.81
C SER A 184 26.47 -12.27 39.50
N LYS A 185 27.38 -11.49 40.11
CA LYS A 185 28.52 -12.02 40.86
C LYS A 185 28.08 -12.82 42.09
N ASP A 186 27.15 -12.27 42.87
CA ASP A 186 26.61 -12.93 44.07
C ASP A 186 25.95 -14.28 43.72
N LYS A 187 25.23 -14.34 42.60
CA LYS A 187 24.61 -15.58 42.10
C LYS A 187 25.65 -16.63 41.72
N ASN A 188 26.74 -16.24 41.05
CA ASN A 188 27.83 -17.15 40.72
C ASN A 188 28.56 -17.65 41.97
N GLU A 189 28.82 -16.78 42.93
CA GLU A 189 29.43 -17.15 44.21
C GLU A 189 28.54 -18.10 45.00
N LEU A 190 27.22 -17.85 45.04
CA LEU A 190 26.24 -18.72 45.69
C LEU A 190 26.23 -20.12 45.06
N LEU A 191 26.19 -20.21 43.72
CA LEU A 191 26.25 -21.49 43.00
C LEU A 191 27.54 -22.26 43.29
N LEU A 192 28.68 -21.57 43.28
CA LEU A 192 29.97 -22.20 43.48
C LEU A 192 30.18 -22.65 44.93
N GLN A 193 29.87 -21.78 45.91
CA GLN A 193 30.15 -22.06 47.32
C GLN A 193 29.16 -23.08 47.92
N GLN A 194 27.87 -22.96 47.62
CA GLN A 194 26.85 -23.81 48.25
C GLN A 194 26.61 -25.11 47.48
N PHE A 195 26.75 -25.07 46.15
CA PHE A 195 26.37 -26.20 45.30
C PHE A 195 27.53 -26.76 44.46
N GLN A 196 28.72 -26.15 44.53
CA GLN A 196 29.88 -26.54 43.72
C GLN A 196 29.58 -26.53 42.21
N VAL A 197 28.64 -25.67 41.79
CA VAL A 197 28.25 -25.49 40.39
C VAL A 197 28.91 -24.24 39.84
N ASN A 198 29.74 -24.41 38.80
CA ASN A 198 30.25 -23.28 38.02
C ASN A 198 29.28 -22.99 36.88
N TYR A 199 28.62 -21.82 36.92
CA TYR A 199 27.67 -21.43 35.88
C TYR A 199 28.28 -21.44 34.48
N ASN A 200 29.57 -21.14 34.32
CA ASN A 200 30.21 -21.12 33.00
C ASN A 200 30.32 -22.51 32.35
N ASP A 201 30.19 -23.57 33.13
CA ASP A 201 30.25 -24.96 32.67
C ASP A 201 28.86 -25.51 32.31
N GLU A 202 27.79 -24.75 32.60
CA GLU A 202 26.43 -25.10 32.16
C GLU A 202 26.34 -25.19 30.63
N PRO A 203 25.47 -26.08 30.10
CA PRO A 203 25.25 -26.21 28.67
C PRO A 203 25.01 -24.87 27.97
N ALA A 204 25.68 -24.66 26.84
CA ALA A 204 25.58 -23.41 26.09
C ALA A 204 24.14 -23.09 25.66
N MET A 205 23.33 -24.11 25.37
CA MET A 205 21.91 -23.95 25.05
C MET A 205 21.12 -23.27 26.16
N PHE A 206 21.42 -23.56 27.43
CA PHE A 206 20.74 -22.95 28.57
C PHE A 206 21.20 -21.51 28.80
N ARG A 207 22.51 -21.25 28.62
CA ARG A 207 23.10 -19.93 28.89
C ARG A 207 22.90 -18.92 27.77
N LYS A 208 22.89 -19.38 26.52
CA LYS A 208 22.92 -18.54 25.32
C LYS A 208 21.67 -18.68 24.46
N GLY A 209 20.81 -19.67 24.74
CA GLY A 209 19.67 -20.01 23.89
C GLY A 209 20.09 -20.72 22.61
N SER A 210 19.16 -20.81 21.66
CA SER A 210 19.33 -21.50 20.38
C SER A 210 19.15 -20.57 19.20
N SER A 211 20.15 -20.52 18.32
CA SER A 211 20.09 -19.83 17.04
C SER A 211 19.90 -20.84 15.91
N VAL A 212 18.91 -20.61 15.05
CA VAL A 212 18.61 -21.46 13.89
C VAL A 212 18.70 -20.60 12.64
N TYR A 213 19.57 -21.01 11.71
CA TYR A 213 19.84 -20.27 10.47
C TYR A 213 20.37 -21.21 9.40
N ARG A 214 20.45 -20.73 8.16
CA ARG A 214 21.04 -21.50 7.06
C ARG A 214 22.54 -21.20 7.00
N ASP A 215 23.39 -22.21 7.15
CA ASP A 215 24.84 -22.08 7.06
C ASP A 215 25.42 -22.82 5.85
N LYS A 216 26.59 -22.38 5.39
CA LYS A 216 27.34 -22.97 4.27
C LYS A 216 28.06 -24.23 4.73
N VAL A 217 27.48 -25.39 4.45
CA VAL A 217 28.05 -26.71 4.76
C VAL A 217 28.69 -27.33 3.52
N LYS A 218 29.96 -27.77 3.63
CA LYS A 218 30.65 -28.52 2.57
C LYS A 218 30.27 -30.00 2.67
N ARG A 219 29.51 -30.54 1.71
CA ARG A 219 29.23 -31.98 1.60
C ARG A 219 30.07 -32.63 0.51
N LYS A 220 30.58 -33.83 0.77
CA LYS A 220 31.20 -34.68 -0.25
C LYS A 220 30.10 -35.19 -1.18
N VAL A 221 30.19 -34.88 -2.47
CA VAL A 221 29.19 -35.27 -3.47
C VAL A 221 29.64 -36.50 -4.25
N LYS A 222 30.91 -36.51 -4.68
CA LYS A 222 31.53 -37.63 -5.40
C LYS A 222 33.02 -37.73 -5.01
N THR A 223 33.65 -38.82 -5.41
CA THR A 223 35.10 -38.98 -5.39
C THR A 223 35.55 -38.94 -6.84
N ASP A 224 36.60 -38.19 -7.17
CA ASP A 224 37.16 -38.18 -8.53
C ASP A 224 37.87 -39.52 -8.84
N ASP A 225 38.28 -39.70 -10.10
CA ASP A 225 38.96 -40.91 -10.58
C ASP A 225 40.33 -41.15 -9.91
N TYR A 226 40.82 -40.17 -9.14
CA TYR A 226 42.08 -40.22 -8.38
C TYR A 226 41.85 -40.39 -6.86
N GLY A 227 40.61 -40.59 -6.40
CA GLY A 227 40.28 -40.80 -5.00
C GLY A 227 40.11 -39.53 -4.16
N ASN A 228 40.16 -38.33 -4.75
CA ASN A 228 39.93 -37.08 -4.03
C ASN A 228 38.43 -36.76 -3.86
N PRO A 229 38.01 -36.30 -2.69
CA PRO A 229 36.62 -35.94 -2.43
C PRO A 229 36.23 -34.60 -3.09
N ILE A 230 35.30 -34.64 -4.05
CA ILE A 230 34.65 -33.45 -4.62
C ILE A 230 33.63 -32.94 -3.60
N LYS A 231 33.93 -31.78 -2.98
CA LYS A 231 33.07 -31.13 -1.99
C LYS A 231 32.27 -30.00 -2.63
N ARG A 232 30.94 -30.00 -2.47
CA ARG A 232 30.06 -28.89 -2.87
C ARG A 232 29.57 -28.17 -1.61
N THR A 233 29.60 -26.84 -1.65
CA THR A 233 29.03 -26.01 -0.61
C THR A 233 27.52 -25.90 -0.84
N GLN A 234 26.73 -26.23 0.19
CA GLN A 234 25.27 -26.10 0.18
C GLN A 234 24.81 -25.37 1.45
N MET A 235 23.68 -24.67 1.36
CA MET A 235 23.04 -24.08 2.53
C MET A 235 22.27 -25.17 3.26
N ALA A 236 22.60 -25.41 4.52
CA ALA A 236 21.87 -26.33 5.39
C ALA A 236 21.39 -25.58 6.63
N ILE A 237 20.22 -25.94 7.15
CA ILE A 237 19.74 -25.36 8.40
C ILE A 237 20.56 -25.94 9.55
N THR A 238 21.12 -25.06 10.36
CA THR A 238 22.01 -25.36 11.48
C THR A 238 21.41 -24.76 12.75
N VAL A 239 21.43 -25.54 13.82
CA VAL A 239 21.15 -25.07 15.19
C VAL A 239 22.49 -24.84 15.88
N SER A 240 22.68 -23.67 16.49
CA SER A 240 23.89 -23.37 17.26
C SER A 240 23.61 -22.53 18.50
N ASN A 241 24.50 -22.63 19.49
CA ASN A 241 24.36 -21.97 20.79
C ASN A 241 25.53 -21.00 21.03
N PHE A 242 25.70 -20.05 20.10
CA PHE A 242 26.77 -19.05 20.13
C PHE A 242 26.33 -17.73 20.75
N ASP A 243 27.31 -16.89 21.09
CA ASP A 243 27.06 -15.49 21.44
C ASP A 243 26.70 -14.73 20.15
N ILE A 244 25.53 -14.09 20.16
CA ILE A 244 25.01 -13.25 19.06
C ILE A 244 24.97 -11.78 19.46
N ILE A 245 25.43 -11.44 20.67
CA ILE A 245 25.61 -10.05 21.13
C ILE A 245 26.86 -9.46 20.46
N GLY A 246 27.98 -10.18 20.52
CA GLY A 246 29.26 -9.77 19.95
C GLY A 246 29.28 -9.74 18.41
N PRO A 247 30.29 -9.07 17.82
CA PRO A 247 30.40 -8.95 16.37
C PRO A 247 30.80 -10.25 15.67
N GLU A 248 31.53 -11.15 16.35
CA GLU A 248 32.15 -12.35 15.76
C GLU A 248 31.15 -13.22 14.99
N PHE A 249 29.98 -13.47 15.57
CA PHE A 249 28.94 -14.25 14.93
C PHE A 249 28.45 -13.59 13.63
N TRP A 250 28.16 -12.29 13.67
CA TRP A 250 27.63 -11.56 12.52
C TRP A 250 28.68 -11.32 11.43
N GLU A 251 29.95 -11.18 11.80
CA GLU A 251 31.06 -11.05 10.86
C GLU A 251 31.35 -12.36 10.13
N LYS A 252 31.23 -13.50 10.82
CA LYS A 252 31.37 -14.83 10.22
C LYS A 252 30.19 -15.18 9.31
N HIS A 253 28.99 -14.71 9.65
CA HIS A 253 27.74 -15.07 8.95
C HIS A 253 27.05 -13.84 8.32
N GLN A 254 27.81 -12.97 7.63
CA GLN A 254 27.28 -11.73 7.05
C GLN A 254 26.06 -11.94 6.13
N TYR A 255 26.00 -13.09 5.46
CA TYR A 255 24.93 -13.45 4.53
C TYR A 255 23.56 -13.69 5.20
N ILE A 256 23.47 -13.76 6.54
CA ILE A 256 22.20 -13.93 7.25
C ILE A 256 21.37 -12.64 7.18
N LEU A 257 22.00 -11.48 7.39
CA LEU A 257 21.33 -10.17 7.47
C LEU A 257 21.76 -9.16 6.39
N ARG A 258 22.76 -9.46 5.55
CA ARG A 258 23.10 -8.65 4.37
C ARG A 258 22.59 -9.31 3.09
N GLU A 259 21.76 -8.58 2.34
CA GLU A 259 21.66 -8.74 0.88
C GLU A 259 22.68 -7.82 0.20
N GLU A 260 23.42 -8.34 -0.77
CA GLU A 260 24.23 -7.55 -1.70
C GLU A 260 23.28 -6.80 -2.67
N LYS A 261 22.72 -5.66 -2.25
CA LYS A 261 22.10 -4.69 -3.19
C LYS A 261 22.45 -3.26 -2.84
N TYR A 262 22.52 -2.43 -3.88
CA TYR A 262 23.02 -1.07 -3.88
C TYR A 262 22.43 -0.23 -2.73
N ARG A 263 23.31 0.44 -1.97
CA ARG A 263 23.06 1.21 -0.73
C ARG A 263 21.84 2.13 -0.72
N TYR A 264 21.24 2.47 -1.87
CA TYR A 264 20.18 3.46 -2.01
C TYR A 264 18.88 2.94 -2.66
N GLU A 265 18.80 1.68 -3.06
CA GLU A 265 17.62 1.16 -3.76
C GLU A 265 16.38 1.06 -2.86
N TYR A 266 16.58 0.96 -1.53
CA TYR A 266 15.52 0.98 -0.53
C TYR A 266 14.67 2.26 -0.55
N VAL A 267 15.19 3.37 -1.10
CA VAL A 267 14.47 4.65 -1.23
C VAL A 267 13.23 4.49 -2.12
N LYS A 268 13.31 3.69 -3.19
CA LYS A 268 12.18 3.41 -4.09
C LYS A 268 11.00 2.72 -3.39
N LYS A 269 11.23 2.10 -2.24
CA LYS A 269 10.20 1.37 -1.48
C LYS A 269 9.32 2.32 -0.63
N PHE A 270 9.71 3.60 -0.48
CA PHE A 270 8.89 4.64 0.15
C PHE A 270 7.93 5.34 -0.83
N ASP A 271 8.06 5.07 -2.13
CA ASP A 271 7.06 5.50 -3.10
C ASP A 271 5.77 4.69 -2.83
N ASN A 272 4.88 5.24 -2.01
CA ASN A 272 3.53 4.71 -1.84
C ASN A 272 2.82 4.77 -3.19
N ILE A 273 2.75 3.66 -3.93
CA ILE A 273 2.04 3.59 -5.21
C ILE A 273 0.63 3.04 -4.92
N PRO A 274 -0.40 3.89 -4.74
CA PRO A 274 -1.78 3.41 -4.71
C PRO A 274 -2.12 2.82 -6.08
N ARG A 275 -2.28 1.49 -6.13
CA ARG A 275 -2.83 0.80 -7.31
C ARG A 275 -4.34 0.71 -7.16
N LEU A 276 -5.05 1.19 -8.16
CA LEU A 276 -6.50 1.29 -8.12
C LEU A 276 -7.16 -0.07 -8.42
N PRO A 277 -8.36 -0.35 -7.89
CA PRO A 277 -9.10 -1.58 -8.18
C PRO A 277 -9.41 -1.74 -9.68
N CYS A 278 -9.26 -2.95 -10.21
CA CYS A 278 -9.45 -3.29 -11.63
C CYS A 278 -10.92 -3.31 -12.11
N SER A 279 -11.85 -2.69 -11.38
CA SER A 279 -13.31 -2.80 -11.67
C SER A 279 -14.08 -1.48 -11.47
N ASN A 280 -13.38 -0.34 -11.53
CA ASN A 280 -13.99 0.97 -11.43
C ASN A 280 -13.73 1.78 -12.70
N TRP A 281 -14.75 2.50 -13.16
CA TRP A 281 -14.63 3.59 -14.12
C TRP A 281 -13.83 4.72 -13.52
N THR A 282 -12.88 5.22 -14.29
CA THR A 282 -11.96 6.28 -13.88
C THR A 282 -12.39 7.59 -14.52
N VAL A 283 -12.57 8.63 -13.71
CA VAL A 283 -12.77 10.00 -14.17
C VAL A 283 -11.64 10.86 -13.64
N VAL A 284 -10.94 11.56 -14.53
CA VAL A 284 -9.90 12.53 -14.20
C VAL A 284 -10.45 13.92 -14.48
N ARG A 285 -10.65 14.72 -13.43
CA ARG A 285 -11.11 16.10 -13.55
C ARG A 285 -9.93 17.04 -13.47
N ILE A 286 -9.75 17.86 -14.49
CA ILE A 286 -8.73 18.91 -14.58
C ILE A 286 -9.41 20.26 -14.41
N SER A 287 -8.93 21.09 -13.49
CA SER A 287 -9.48 22.42 -13.20
C SER A 287 -8.37 23.45 -13.11
N ALA A 288 -8.56 24.63 -13.72
CA ALA A 288 -7.55 25.69 -13.67
C ALA A 288 -7.51 26.35 -12.28
N CYS A 289 -6.32 26.40 -11.68
CA CYS A 289 -6.07 27.06 -10.40
C CYS A 289 -6.06 28.58 -10.57
N GLN A 290 -6.63 29.31 -9.61
CA GLN A 290 -6.64 30.78 -9.59
C GLN A 290 -7.13 31.40 -10.92
N PHE A 291 -8.12 30.76 -11.54
CA PHE A 291 -8.59 31.14 -12.87
C PHE A 291 -9.09 32.59 -12.96
N ASP A 292 -9.68 33.14 -11.89
CA ASP A 292 -10.14 34.54 -11.88
C ASP A 292 -8.97 35.53 -12.07
N GLN A 293 -7.84 35.28 -11.41
CA GLN A 293 -6.63 36.09 -11.59
C GLN A 293 -6.05 35.90 -13.00
N PHE A 294 -5.99 34.66 -13.49
CA PHE A 294 -5.50 34.36 -14.83
C PHE A 294 -6.35 35.04 -15.92
N SER A 295 -7.67 34.97 -15.77
CA SER A 295 -8.67 35.60 -16.62
C SER A 295 -8.56 37.12 -16.62
N LEU A 296 -8.27 37.73 -15.47
CA LEU A 296 -8.07 39.18 -15.34
C LEU A 296 -6.78 39.62 -16.06
N ILE A 297 -5.66 38.93 -15.83
CA ILE A 297 -4.36 39.25 -16.44
C ILE A 297 -4.45 39.21 -17.97
N HIS A 298 -5.15 38.22 -18.53
CA HIS A 298 -5.29 38.05 -19.98
C HIS A 298 -6.56 38.71 -20.55
N SER A 299 -7.27 39.50 -19.74
CA SER A 299 -8.46 40.26 -20.13
C SER A 299 -9.48 39.40 -20.90
N PHE A 300 -9.90 38.29 -20.29
CA PHE A 300 -10.93 37.43 -20.87
C PHE A 300 -12.31 38.07 -20.75
N ASP A 301 -13.13 37.84 -21.77
CA ASP A 301 -14.49 38.34 -21.79
C ASP A 301 -15.35 37.73 -20.67
N LYS A 302 -16.24 38.56 -20.13
CA LYS A 302 -17.20 38.17 -19.08
C LYS A 302 -18.63 38.29 -19.61
N PRO A 303 -19.55 37.35 -19.30
CA PRO A 303 -19.39 36.21 -18.38
C PRO A 303 -18.56 35.05 -18.94
N ASN A 304 -18.45 34.93 -20.27
CA ASN A 304 -17.72 33.87 -20.95
C ASN A 304 -16.83 34.44 -22.04
N ASP A 305 -15.67 33.82 -22.23
CA ASP A 305 -14.77 34.09 -23.36
C ASP A 305 -14.80 32.87 -24.29
N GLU A 306 -15.39 33.05 -25.47
CA GLU A 306 -15.57 31.97 -26.43
C GLU A 306 -14.23 31.40 -26.91
N THR A 307 -13.24 32.28 -27.10
CA THR A 307 -11.90 31.89 -27.56
C THR A 307 -11.19 31.04 -26.51
N ALA A 308 -11.31 31.40 -25.23
CA ALA A 308 -10.77 30.62 -24.13
C ALA A 308 -11.42 29.23 -24.02
N LEU A 309 -12.75 29.14 -24.19
CA LEU A 309 -13.47 27.85 -24.16
C LEU A 309 -13.11 26.97 -25.37
N ARG A 310 -12.96 27.56 -26.56
CA ARG A 310 -12.48 26.83 -27.75
C ARG A 310 -11.05 26.31 -27.55
N LEU A 311 -10.17 27.08 -26.92
CA LEU A 311 -8.82 26.63 -26.56
C LEU A 311 -8.86 25.46 -25.56
N MET A 312 -9.72 25.51 -24.54
CA MET A 312 -9.94 24.38 -23.61
C MET A 312 -10.42 23.13 -24.35
N ASN A 313 -11.37 23.28 -25.28
CA ASN A 313 -11.89 22.17 -26.09
C ASN A 313 -10.82 21.56 -27.00
N ALA A 314 -10.04 22.38 -27.70
CA ALA A 314 -8.95 21.90 -28.54
C ALA A 314 -7.88 21.16 -27.73
N SER A 315 -7.56 21.68 -26.54
CA SER A 315 -6.63 21.02 -25.61
C SER A 315 -7.17 19.67 -25.14
N ALA A 316 -8.48 19.58 -24.87
CA ALA A 316 -9.14 18.33 -24.52
C ALA A 316 -9.15 17.32 -25.67
N SER A 317 -9.47 17.74 -26.90
CA SER A 317 -9.45 16.86 -28.08
C SER A 317 -8.07 16.27 -28.32
N LEU A 318 -7.02 17.10 -28.29
CA LEU A 318 -5.64 16.63 -28.45
C LEU A 318 -5.20 15.70 -27.30
N THR A 319 -5.65 15.98 -26.06
CA THR A 319 -5.41 15.08 -24.94
C THR A 319 -6.11 13.73 -25.16
N MET A 320 -7.34 13.74 -25.66
CA MET A 320 -8.05 12.51 -26.00
C MET A 320 -7.33 11.76 -27.12
N GLU A 321 -6.88 12.42 -28.18
CA GLU A 321 -6.08 11.80 -29.26
C GLU A 321 -4.81 11.12 -28.71
N GLN A 322 -4.09 11.79 -27.80
CA GLN A 322 -2.87 11.28 -27.17
C GLN A 322 -3.13 10.09 -26.23
N PHE A 323 -4.32 10.01 -25.61
CA PHE A 323 -4.71 8.95 -24.68
C PHE A 323 -5.93 8.16 -25.20
N PRO A 324 -5.71 7.07 -25.96
CA PRO A 324 -6.78 6.24 -26.53
C PRO A 324 -7.79 5.69 -25.52
N ASP A 325 -7.35 5.44 -24.29
CA ASP A 325 -8.19 4.98 -23.18
C ASP A 325 -9.28 5.97 -22.77
N ILE A 326 -9.15 7.26 -23.13
CA ILE A 326 -10.19 8.26 -22.86
C ILE A 326 -11.32 8.09 -23.89
N ILE A 327 -12.50 7.75 -23.39
CA ILE A 327 -13.70 7.50 -24.20
C ILE A 327 -14.61 8.73 -24.32
N PHE A 328 -14.57 9.61 -23.33
CA PHE A 328 -15.46 10.76 -23.23
C PHE A 328 -14.82 11.89 -22.44
N GLY A 329 -15.05 13.13 -22.85
CA GLY A 329 -14.65 14.34 -22.16
C GLY A 329 -15.85 15.27 -21.99
N TYR A 330 -15.95 15.93 -20.85
CA TYR A 330 -16.91 17.01 -20.64
C TYR A 330 -16.26 18.21 -19.96
N GLY A 331 -16.36 19.39 -20.56
CA GLY A 331 -15.78 20.61 -20.02
C GLY A 331 -16.72 21.80 -20.07
N PHE A 332 -16.57 22.67 -19.09
CA PHE A 332 -17.20 24.00 -19.05
C PHE A 332 -16.39 24.93 -18.15
N SER A 333 -16.54 26.24 -18.35
CA SER A 333 -15.79 27.25 -17.59
C SER A 333 -14.27 26.97 -17.62
N ASN A 334 -13.66 26.69 -16.48
CA ASN A 334 -12.23 26.48 -16.30
C ASN A 334 -11.85 25.00 -16.02
N GLU A 335 -12.74 24.05 -16.33
CA GLU A 335 -12.52 22.64 -16.02
C GLU A 335 -12.91 21.68 -17.16
N TYR A 336 -12.34 20.49 -17.10
CA TYR A 336 -12.58 19.38 -18.02
C TYR A 336 -12.52 18.04 -17.28
N SER A 337 -13.53 17.19 -17.43
CA SER A 337 -13.57 15.82 -16.91
C SER A 337 -13.32 14.84 -18.04
N PHE A 338 -12.36 13.94 -17.89
CA PHE A 338 -12.05 12.86 -18.82
C PHE A 338 -12.45 11.52 -18.23
N VAL A 339 -13.24 10.74 -18.97
CA VAL A 339 -13.69 9.40 -18.61
C VAL A 339 -12.83 8.39 -19.35
N LEU A 340 -12.15 7.53 -18.59
CA LEU A 340 -11.37 6.41 -19.14
C LEU A 340 -12.23 5.15 -19.20
N GLN A 341 -11.94 4.27 -20.17
CA GLN A 341 -12.57 2.95 -20.30
C GLN A 341 -12.40 2.09 -19.03
N GLU A 342 -13.40 1.26 -18.71
CA GLU A 342 -13.44 0.46 -17.48
C GLU A 342 -12.20 -0.43 -17.29
N ASN A 343 -11.79 -1.10 -18.37
CA ASN A 343 -10.68 -2.03 -18.44
C ASN A 343 -9.33 -1.35 -18.71
N THR A 344 -9.20 -0.03 -18.56
CA THR A 344 -7.94 0.67 -18.80
C THR A 344 -6.80 0.08 -17.96
N GLU A 345 -5.70 -0.23 -18.63
CA GLU A 345 -4.43 -0.65 -18.03
C GLU A 345 -3.38 0.48 -18.11
N LEU A 346 -3.80 1.69 -18.48
CA LEU A 346 -2.93 2.87 -18.61
C LEU A 346 -2.09 3.03 -17.34
N TYR A 347 -0.76 3.01 -17.51
CA TYR A 347 0.22 3.05 -16.42
C TYR A 347 -0.01 2.04 -15.28
N GLN A 348 -0.53 0.85 -15.58
CA GLN A 348 -0.91 -0.16 -14.57
C GLN A 348 -1.91 0.38 -13.53
N ARG A 349 -2.72 1.38 -13.91
CA ARG A 349 -3.65 2.09 -13.03
C ARG A 349 -2.97 2.78 -11.83
N ASP A 350 -1.75 3.27 -12.04
CA ASP A 350 -1.07 4.16 -11.10
C ASP A 350 -1.71 5.55 -11.15
N GLU A 351 -2.40 5.93 -10.08
CA GLU A 351 -3.11 7.20 -9.94
C GLU A 351 -2.20 8.41 -10.21
N ARG A 352 -0.95 8.38 -9.72
CA ARG A 352 -0.01 9.51 -9.83
C ARG A 352 0.42 9.73 -11.27
N LEU A 353 0.73 8.64 -11.97
CA LEU A 353 1.13 8.69 -13.37
C LEU A 353 -0.03 9.15 -14.24
N ILE A 354 -1.24 8.62 -14.02
CA ILE A 354 -2.42 9.06 -14.76
C ILE A 354 -2.68 10.56 -14.53
N LEU A 355 -2.75 11.01 -13.27
CA LEU A 355 -3.02 12.42 -12.94
C LEU A 355 -1.95 13.35 -13.51
N SER A 356 -0.67 13.04 -13.31
CA SER A 356 0.42 13.90 -13.78
C SER A 356 0.56 13.89 -15.30
N SER A 357 0.36 12.75 -15.97
CA SER A 357 0.41 12.67 -17.43
C SER A 357 -0.76 13.40 -18.09
N LEU A 358 -2.00 13.23 -17.62
CA LEU A 358 -3.15 13.94 -18.20
C LEU A 358 -3.09 15.45 -17.94
N SER A 359 -2.74 15.87 -16.72
CA SER A 359 -2.63 17.31 -16.39
C SER A 359 -1.51 18.01 -17.15
N SER A 360 -0.32 17.40 -17.22
CA SER A 360 0.83 17.96 -17.96
C SER A 360 0.59 17.99 -19.47
N CYS A 361 -0.07 16.96 -20.03
CA CYS A 361 -0.44 16.91 -21.44
C CYS A 361 -1.46 17.98 -21.80
N PHE A 362 -2.53 18.12 -21.00
CA PHE A 362 -3.55 19.16 -21.19
C PHE A 362 -2.93 20.56 -21.09
N THR A 363 -2.09 20.80 -20.08
CA THR A 363 -1.37 22.08 -19.89
C THR A 363 -0.48 22.40 -21.09
N SER A 364 0.26 21.41 -21.58
CA SER A 364 1.13 21.56 -22.74
C SER A 364 0.34 21.95 -23.99
N PHE A 365 -0.75 21.25 -24.29
CA PHE A 365 -1.60 21.59 -25.44
C PHE A 365 -2.24 22.97 -25.32
N TYR A 366 -2.69 23.35 -24.12
CA TYR A 366 -3.24 24.69 -23.87
C TYR A 366 -2.20 25.78 -24.19
N MET A 367 -0.96 25.61 -23.73
CA MET A 367 0.13 26.55 -23.99
C MET A 367 0.56 26.55 -25.47
N MET A 368 0.69 25.38 -26.09
CA MET A 368 1.08 25.24 -27.49
C MET A 368 0.07 25.91 -28.43
N LYS A 369 -1.23 25.73 -28.15
CA LYS A 369 -2.31 26.31 -28.95
C LYS A 369 -2.62 27.75 -28.59
N TRP A 370 -2.05 28.31 -27.51
CA TRP A 370 -2.36 29.68 -27.06
C TRP A 370 -2.26 30.72 -28.17
N LYS A 371 -1.15 30.76 -28.92
CA LYS A 371 -0.93 31.76 -29.98
C LYS A 371 -1.84 31.59 -31.19
N GLU A 372 -2.35 30.38 -31.43
CA GLU A 372 -3.32 30.10 -32.50
C GLU A 372 -4.69 30.71 -32.17
N TYR A 373 -5.10 30.63 -30.90
CA TYR A 373 -6.38 31.17 -30.43
C TYR A 373 -6.30 32.64 -30.01
N PHE A 374 -5.16 33.07 -29.46
CA PHE A 374 -4.89 34.45 -29.05
C PHE A 374 -3.64 35.02 -29.73
N PRO A 375 -3.70 35.38 -31.02
CA PRO A 375 -2.53 35.90 -31.74
C PRO A 375 -1.95 37.18 -31.14
N SER A 376 -2.83 38.04 -30.63
CA SER A 376 -2.50 39.36 -30.08
C SER A 376 -2.25 39.39 -28.56
N LYS A 377 -2.57 38.31 -27.83
CA LYS A 377 -2.34 38.25 -26.37
C LYS A 377 -1.12 37.37 -26.09
N GLU A 378 -0.11 37.92 -25.43
CA GLU A 378 0.99 37.10 -24.93
C GLU A 378 0.55 36.30 -23.70
N LEU A 379 1.09 35.09 -23.56
CA LEU A 379 0.89 34.28 -22.37
C LEU A 379 1.84 34.79 -21.28
N VAL A 380 1.36 35.74 -20.47
CA VAL A 380 2.16 36.45 -19.47
C VAL A 380 2.49 35.53 -18.28
N GLN A 381 1.60 34.59 -17.97
CA GLN A 381 1.77 33.61 -16.90
C GLN A 381 1.41 32.22 -17.42
N PRO A 382 2.17 31.16 -17.11
CA PRO A 382 1.78 29.80 -17.47
C PRO A 382 0.49 29.40 -16.72
N PRO A 383 -0.48 28.78 -17.40
CA PRO A 383 -1.68 28.28 -16.73
C PRO A 383 -1.31 27.16 -15.77
N ARG A 384 -2.00 27.09 -14.64
CA ARG A 384 -1.85 26.00 -13.67
C ARG A 384 -3.14 25.21 -13.63
N PHE A 385 -3.04 23.92 -13.80
CA PHE A 385 -4.16 23.00 -13.73
C PHE A 385 -3.93 21.99 -12.61
N GLU A 386 -4.94 21.83 -11.77
CA GLU A 386 -5.02 20.77 -10.77
C GLU A 386 -5.84 19.62 -11.34
N ALA A 387 -5.41 18.38 -11.06
CA ALA A 387 -6.13 17.19 -11.49
C ALA A 387 -6.58 16.39 -10.28
N GLU A 388 -7.84 15.98 -10.30
CA GLU A 388 -8.47 15.15 -9.29
C GLU A 388 -8.89 13.82 -9.89
N PHE A 389 -8.69 12.75 -9.11
CA PHE A 389 -9.02 11.40 -9.50
C PHE A 389 -10.34 10.94 -8.86
N LEU A 390 -11.26 10.41 -9.65
CA LEU A 390 -12.56 9.93 -9.21
C LEU A 390 -12.80 8.50 -9.71
N CYS A 391 -13.26 7.62 -8.83
CA CYS A 391 -13.59 6.23 -9.14
C CYS A 391 -15.09 5.95 -8.99
N TYR A 392 -15.72 5.42 -10.03
CA TYR A 392 -17.12 5.02 -10.00
C TYR A 392 -17.29 3.53 -10.34
N PRO A 393 -18.04 2.76 -9.53
CA PRO A 393 -18.13 1.31 -9.70
C PRO A 393 -19.06 0.87 -10.84
N LYS A 394 -19.82 1.79 -11.44
CA LYS A 394 -20.81 1.49 -12.49
C LYS A 394 -20.90 2.63 -13.52
N PRO A 395 -21.14 2.33 -14.81
CA PRO A 395 -21.24 3.36 -15.85
C PRO A 395 -22.44 4.29 -15.62
N LYS A 396 -23.54 3.79 -15.04
CA LYS A 396 -24.69 4.62 -14.66
C LYS A 396 -24.30 5.78 -13.74
N ILE A 397 -23.41 5.54 -12.78
CA ILE A 397 -22.95 6.57 -11.83
C ILE A 397 -22.07 7.60 -12.54
N VAL A 398 -21.29 7.18 -13.55
CA VAL A 398 -20.55 8.10 -14.42
C VAL A 398 -21.51 9.01 -15.20
N CYS A 399 -22.59 8.47 -15.76
CA CYS A 399 -23.61 9.28 -16.43
C CYS A 399 -24.31 10.25 -15.46
N ASP A 400 -24.60 9.82 -14.23
CA ASP A 400 -25.18 10.68 -13.19
C ASP A 400 -24.21 11.81 -12.81
N TYR A 401 -22.90 11.50 -12.71
CA TYR A 401 -21.84 12.50 -12.50
C TYR A 401 -21.78 13.53 -13.65
N LEU A 402 -21.76 13.08 -14.91
CA LEU A 402 -21.72 13.97 -16.08
C LEU A 402 -22.98 14.84 -16.17
N SER A 403 -24.15 14.28 -15.87
CA SER A 403 -25.42 15.01 -15.80
C SER A 403 -25.40 16.07 -14.71
N TRP A 404 -24.83 15.75 -13.55
CA TRP A 404 -24.61 16.71 -12.46
C TRP A 404 -23.67 17.84 -12.88
N ARG A 405 -22.54 17.54 -13.54
CA ARG A 405 -21.64 18.58 -14.09
C ARG A 405 -22.36 19.50 -15.07
N GLN A 406 -23.21 18.94 -15.95
CA GLN A 406 -23.95 19.75 -16.92
C GLN A 406 -25.04 20.61 -16.28
N ALA A 407 -25.71 20.12 -15.24
CA ALA A 407 -26.63 20.94 -14.45
C ALA A 407 -25.89 22.09 -13.74
N GLU A 408 -24.68 21.83 -13.23
CA GLU A 408 -23.84 22.87 -12.63
C GLU A 408 -23.38 23.90 -13.66
N CYS A 409 -22.99 23.48 -14.86
CA CYS A 409 -22.68 24.38 -15.99
C CYS A 409 -23.84 25.34 -16.27
N HIS A 410 -25.06 24.81 -16.40
CA HIS A 410 -26.25 25.62 -16.65
C HIS A 410 -26.49 26.65 -15.53
N ASN A 411 -26.50 26.18 -14.27
CA ASN A 411 -26.78 27.02 -13.10
C ASN A 411 -25.73 28.12 -12.93
N ARG A 412 -24.43 27.78 -13.06
CA ARG A 412 -23.32 28.74 -12.94
C ARG A 412 -23.32 29.73 -14.09
N ASN A 413 -23.50 29.28 -15.33
CA ASN A 413 -23.54 30.18 -16.47
C ASN A 413 -24.71 31.16 -16.37
N GLN A 414 -25.91 30.67 -16.04
CA GLN A 414 -27.08 31.53 -15.85
C GLN A 414 -26.85 32.59 -14.77
N TYR A 415 -26.28 32.20 -13.62
CA TYR A 415 -25.91 33.13 -12.55
C TYR A 415 -24.89 34.17 -13.04
N ASN A 416 -23.78 33.72 -13.65
CA ASN A 416 -22.70 34.58 -14.13
C ASN A 416 -23.18 35.56 -15.20
N THR A 417 -24.05 35.12 -16.10
CA THR A 417 -24.67 35.98 -17.11
C THR A 417 -25.50 37.09 -16.45
N CYS A 418 -26.34 36.77 -15.47
CA CYS A 418 -27.09 37.80 -14.74
C CYS A 418 -26.15 38.75 -13.98
N PHE A 419 -25.16 38.20 -13.29
CA PHE A 419 -24.20 38.95 -12.49
C PHE A 419 -23.44 39.98 -13.34
N TRP A 420 -22.81 39.53 -14.43
CA TRP A 420 -22.03 40.42 -15.29
C TRP A 420 -22.90 41.41 -16.06
N MET A 421 -24.16 41.09 -16.37
CA MET A 421 -25.08 42.07 -16.96
C MET A 421 -25.47 43.17 -15.96
N LEU A 422 -25.68 42.83 -14.69
CA LEU A 422 -25.90 43.80 -13.62
C LEU A 422 -24.68 44.71 -13.44
N VAL A 423 -23.49 44.13 -13.35
CA VAL A 423 -22.23 44.89 -13.21
C VAL A 423 -22.00 45.81 -14.41
N LYS A 424 -22.19 45.31 -15.65
CA LYS A 424 -22.07 46.13 -16.87
C LYS A 424 -23.13 47.25 -16.95
N SER A 425 -24.27 47.09 -16.27
CA SER A 425 -25.30 48.12 -16.18
C SER A 425 -25.03 49.20 -15.13
N GLY A 426 -23.89 49.13 -14.43
CA GLY A 426 -23.43 50.11 -13.45
C GLY A 426 -23.70 49.74 -11.99
N GLU A 427 -24.20 48.52 -11.71
CA GLU A 427 -24.32 48.04 -10.32
C GLU A 427 -22.95 47.61 -9.76
N SER A 428 -22.73 47.80 -8.46
CA SER A 428 -21.54 47.23 -7.81
C SER A 428 -21.63 45.71 -7.72
N GLU A 429 -20.48 45.03 -7.63
CA GLU A 429 -20.44 43.56 -7.47
C GLU A 429 -21.21 43.09 -6.23
N ASP A 430 -21.11 43.81 -5.11
CA ASP A 430 -21.83 43.50 -3.87
C ASP A 430 -23.34 43.57 -4.07
N LYS A 431 -23.82 44.61 -4.74
CA LYS A 431 -25.25 44.79 -5.01
C LYS A 431 -25.77 43.78 -6.03
N ALA A 432 -24.97 43.42 -7.04
CA ALA A 432 -25.31 42.36 -7.97
C ALA A 432 -25.46 41.00 -7.26
N ASN A 433 -24.57 40.68 -6.32
CA ASN A 433 -24.67 39.48 -5.49
C ASN A 433 -25.91 39.51 -4.59
N GLU A 434 -26.26 40.65 -4.01
CA GLU A 434 -27.46 40.80 -3.19
C GLU A 434 -28.75 40.61 -4.01
N ILE A 435 -28.83 41.19 -5.21
CA ILE A 435 -29.97 41.03 -6.12
C ILE A 435 -30.17 39.57 -6.54
N LEU A 436 -29.07 38.84 -6.74
CA LEU A 436 -29.12 37.44 -7.19
C LEU A 436 -29.22 36.43 -6.04
N LYS A 437 -29.10 36.89 -4.80
CA LYS A 437 -29.18 36.04 -3.62
C LYS A 437 -30.56 35.37 -3.54
N ASP A 438 -30.56 34.06 -3.28
CA ASP A 438 -31.76 33.23 -3.13
C ASP A 438 -32.72 33.22 -4.34
N THR A 439 -32.28 33.70 -5.51
CA THR A 439 -33.09 33.69 -6.74
C THR A 439 -33.11 32.32 -7.42
N LEU A 440 -34.29 31.91 -7.87
CA LEU A 440 -34.49 30.70 -8.65
C LEU A 440 -34.08 30.90 -10.12
N SER A 441 -33.94 29.79 -10.86
CA SER A 441 -33.61 29.84 -12.29
C SER A 441 -34.66 30.61 -13.13
N LYS A 442 -35.94 30.57 -12.73
CA LYS A 442 -37.01 31.34 -13.39
C LYS A 442 -36.82 32.84 -13.18
N ASP A 443 -36.56 33.25 -11.95
CA ASP A 443 -36.34 34.66 -11.58
C ASP A 443 -35.14 35.25 -12.32
N LYS A 444 -34.06 34.47 -12.49
CA LYS A 444 -32.88 34.86 -13.29
C LYS A 444 -33.22 35.07 -14.77
N ASN A 445 -34.03 34.19 -15.36
CA ASN A 445 -34.47 34.36 -16.75
C ASN A 445 -35.38 35.60 -16.91
N GLU A 446 -36.28 35.82 -15.96
CA GLU A 446 -37.17 36.99 -15.96
C GLU A 446 -36.37 38.30 -15.80
N LEU A 447 -35.36 38.31 -14.91
CA LEU A 447 -34.45 39.44 -14.74
C LEU A 447 -33.69 39.77 -16.03
N LEU A 448 -33.14 38.76 -16.72
CA LEU A 448 -32.45 38.96 -17.99
C LEU A 448 -33.38 39.51 -19.08
N PHE A 449 -34.60 39.00 -19.14
CA PHE A 449 -35.57 39.42 -20.14
C PHE A 449 -36.11 40.82 -19.88
N GLN A 450 -36.55 41.13 -18.66
CA GLN A 450 -37.17 42.42 -18.33
C GLN A 450 -36.17 43.56 -18.34
N ARG A 451 -35.00 43.36 -17.71
CA ARG A 451 -34.03 44.44 -17.49
C ARG A 451 -33.08 44.63 -18.67
N PHE A 452 -32.75 43.55 -19.38
CA PHE A 452 -31.74 43.58 -20.45
C PHE A 452 -32.28 43.16 -21.81
N GLN A 453 -33.58 42.84 -21.94
CA GLN A 453 -34.21 42.37 -23.18
C GLN A 453 -33.49 41.16 -23.78
N MET A 454 -32.90 40.33 -22.91
CA MET A 454 -32.04 39.21 -23.30
C MET A 454 -32.72 37.88 -22.95
N ASN A 455 -32.87 37.01 -23.96
CA ASN A 455 -33.38 35.66 -23.76
C ASN A 455 -32.21 34.69 -23.58
N TYR A 456 -32.04 34.15 -22.36
CA TYR A 456 -30.97 33.21 -22.07
C TYR A 456 -30.97 31.99 -22.99
N ASN A 457 -32.12 31.52 -23.47
CA ASN A 457 -32.17 30.36 -24.37
C ASN A 457 -31.52 30.60 -25.75
N ASN A 458 -31.33 31.86 -26.12
CA ASN A 458 -30.66 32.25 -27.36
C ASN A 458 -29.14 32.33 -27.19
N GLU A 459 -28.62 32.25 -25.95
CA GLU A 459 -27.18 32.19 -25.72
C GLU A 459 -26.56 30.96 -26.41
N PRO A 460 -25.30 31.07 -26.88
CA PRO A 460 -24.59 29.96 -27.50
C PRO A 460 -24.68 28.67 -26.67
N ALA A 461 -24.93 27.55 -27.35
CA ALA A 461 -25.08 26.25 -26.69
C ALA A 461 -23.83 25.86 -25.89
N MET A 462 -22.64 26.25 -26.34
CA MET A 462 -21.37 26.06 -25.62
C MET A 462 -21.39 26.65 -24.21
N PHE A 463 -22.02 27.83 -24.01
CA PHE A 463 -22.10 28.46 -22.69
C PHE A 463 -23.18 27.81 -21.83
N ARG A 464 -24.29 27.39 -22.43
CA ARG A 464 -25.45 26.82 -21.69
C ARG A 464 -25.31 25.36 -21.34
N LYS A 465 -24.64 24.58 -22.17
CA LYS A 465 -24.56 23.12 -22.08
C LYS A 465 -23.14 22.62 -21.86
N GLY A 466 -22.13 23.47 -22.03
CA GLY A 466 -20.73 23.07 -22.03
C GLY A 466 -20.34 22.37 -23.33
N SER A 467 -19.23 21.64 -23.28
CA SER A 467 -18.67 20.93 -24.42
C SER A 467 -18.48 19.46 -24.06
N CYS A 468 -19.06 18.57 -24.86
CA CYS A 468 -18.75 17.14 -24.81
C CYS A 468 -17.79 16.80 -25.95
N ALA A 469 -16.69 16.14 -25.60
CA ALA A 469 -15.73 15.58 -26.54
C ALA A 469 -15.86 14.06 -26.53
N TYR A 470 -16.08 13.45 -27.68
CA TYR A 470 -16.23 11.99 -27.78
C TYR A 470 -15.73 11.48 -29.11
N ARG A 471 -15.31 10.21 -29.13
CA ARG A 471 -14.79 9.60 -30.34
C ARG A 471 -15.92 9.22 -31.28
N GLN A 472 -15.82 9.59 -32.54
CA GLN A 472 -16.76 9.22 -33.59
C GLN A 472 -16.03 8.49 -34.72
N LYS A 473 -16.68 7.49 -35.33
CA LYS A 473 -16.14 6.85 -36.54
C LYS A 473 -16.19 7.82 -37.70
N VAL A 474 -15.06 8.01 -38.37
CA VAL A 474 -14.98 8.73 -39.64
C VAL A 474 -14.84 7.69 -40.74
N GLY A 475 -15.82 7.66 -41.66
CA GLY A 475 -15.68 6.94 -42.91
C GLY A 475 -15.08 7.87 -43.95
N GLU A 476 -13.82 7.67 -44.33
CA GLU A 476 -13.26 8.34 -45.50
C GLU A 476 -13.66 7.56 -46.76
N PHE A 477 -14.38 8.21 -47.68
CA PHE A 477 -14.48 7.78 -49.06
C PHE A 477 -13.28 8.35 -49.81
N ALA A 478 -12.24 7.54 -50.04
CA ALA A 478 -11.14 7.90 -50.94
C ALA A 478 -11.47 7.44 -52.37
N GLU A 479 -11.34 8.33 -53.35
CA GLU A 479 -11.49 8.02 -54.78
C GLU A 479 -10.30 7.18 -55.31
N VAL A 480 -10.65 5.96 -55.72
CA VAL A 480 -10.06 4.99 -56.66
C VAL A 480 -8.57 5.12 -57.08
N GLY A 481 -7.75 4.21 -56.56
CA GLY A 481 -6.52 3.69 -57.18
C GLY A 481 -6.43 2.15 -57.03
N PRO A 482 -5.77 1.41 -57.95
CA PRO A 482 -5.86 -0.04 -58.02
C PRO A 482 -4.79 -0.69 -57.12
N SER A 483 -5.07 -0.81 -55.83
CA SER A 483 -4.44 -1.79 -54.95
C SER A 483 -5.37 -2.09 -53.80
N GLU A 484 -5.52 -3.37 -53.46
CA GLU A 484 -6.37 -3.88 -52.39
C GLU A 484 -6.17 -3.10 -51.07
N ASP A 485 -7.16 -2.28 -50.71
CA ASP A 485 -7.14 -1.51 -49.47
C ASP A 485 -7.90 -2.25 -48.36
N VAL A 486 -7.20 -2.45 -47.24
CA VAL A 486 -7.81 -2.77 -45.95
C VAL A 486 -8.33 -1.45 -45.36
N ALA A 487 -9.65 -1.26 -45.35
CA ALA A 487 -10.29 -0.13 -44.69
C ALA A 487 -9.81 -0.06 -43.22
N ARG A 488 -9.02 0.97 -42.88
CA ARG A 488 -8.72 1.30 -41.49
C ARG A 488 -9.81 2.25 -41.00
N ASP A 489 -10.72 1.74 -40.16
CA ASP A 489 -11.68 2.55 -39.42
C ASP A 489 -10.94 3.63 -38.60
N GLY A 490 -10.92 4.87 -39.09
CA GLY A 490 -10.40 6.02 -38.36
C GLY A 490 -11.41 6.51 -37.31
N TRP A 491 -10.95 6.78 -36.09
CA TRP A 491 -11.76 7.40 -35.05
C TRP A 491 -11.24 8.80 -34.78
N ASP A 492 -12.08 9.81 -35.00
CA ASP A 492 -11.77 11.22 -34.73
C ASP A 492 -12.47 11.69 -33.44
N VAL A 493 -11.97 12.75 -32.82
CA VAL A 493 -12.56 13.33 -31.60
C VAL A 493 -13.50 14.47 -31.98
N ALA A 494 -14.80 14.20 -31.94
CA ALA A 494 -15.83 15.20 -32.18
C ALA A 494 -16.11 16.01 -30.91
N VAL A 495 -16.32 17.32 -31.06
CA VAL A 495 -16.80 18.21 -29.99
C VAL A 495 -18.23 18.65 -30.29
N ALA A 496 -19.14 18.46 -29.35
CA ALA A 496 -20.53 18.89 -29.46
C ALA A 496 -20.99 19.69 -28.22
N HIS A 497 -22.05 20.47 -28.40
CA HIS A 497 -22.65 21.31 -27.35
C HIS A 497 -24.12 20.94 -27.17
N VAL A 498 -24.36 19.74 -26.65
CA VAL A 498 -25.69 19.12 -26.57
C VAL A 498 -26.04 18.69 -25.15
N ASP A 499 -27.33 18.48 -24.91
CA ASP A 499 -27.83 17.94 -23.66
C ASP A 499 -27.45 16.45 -23.51
N MET A 500 -26.80 16.09 -22.41
CA MET A 500 -26.35 14.72 -22.11
C MET A 500 -27.45 13.90 -21.41
N GLY A 501 -28.71 14.15 -21.76
CA GLY A 501 -29.85 13.37 -21.29
C GLY A 501 -29.88 11.93 -21.84
N PRO A 502 -30.89 11.14 -21.46
CA PRO A 502 -31.01 9.73 -21.88
C PRO A 502 -30.99 9.50 -23.40
N ASP A 503 -31.43 10.48 -24.19
CA ASP A 503 -31.46 10.38 -25.65
C ASP A 503 -30.06 10.50 -26.27
N PHE A 504 -29.17 11.29 -25.66
CA PHE A 504 -27.79 11.40 -26.10
C PHE A 504 -27.07 10.06 -25.95
N TRP A 505 -27.15 9.44 -24.77
CA TRP A 505 -26.53 8.14 -24.51
C TRP A 505 -27.13 7.02 -25.37
N ARG A 506 -28.43 7.07 -25.67
CA ARG A 506 -29.09 6.13 -26.59
C ARG A 506 -28.61 6.27 -28.05
N LYS A 507 -28.31 7.49 -28.50
CA LYS A 507 -27.75 7.75 -29.84
C LYS A 507 -26.27 7.37 -29.95
N HIS A 508 -25.56 7.32 -28.83
CA HIS A 508 -24.12 7.04 -28.78
C HIS A 508 -23.79 5.84 -27.86
N PRO A 509 -24.41 4.65 -28.07
CA PRO A 509 -24.25 3.51 -27.17
C PRO A 509 -22.82 2.94 -27.20
N TYR A 510 -22.05 3.24 -28.25
CA TYR A 510 -20.68 2.80 -28.42
C TYR A 510 -19.69 3.50 -27.48
N ILE A 511 -20.06 4.61 -26.83
CA ILE A 511 -19.14 5.34 -25.94
C ILE A 511 -18.76 4.48 -24.72
N PHE A 512 -19.73 3.81 -24.10
CA PHE A 512 -19.51 2.97 -22.91
C PHE A 512 -19.37 1.47 -23.21
N ASN A 513 -19.66 1.05 -24.45
CA ASN A 513 -19.59 -0.37 -24.88
C ASN A 513 -18.34 -0.67 -25.71
N ARG A 514 -17.27 0.13 -25.57
CA ARG A 514 -16.04 -0.01 -26.36
C ARG A 514 -15.05 -0.99 -25.73
#